data_AF-A0A6J6IJI3-F1
#
_entry.id   AF-A0A6J6IJI3-F1
#
_cell.length_a   1.000
_cell.length_b   1.000
_cell.length_c   1.000
_cell.angle_alpha   90.00
_cell.angle_beta   90.00
_cell.angle_gamma   90.00
#
_symmetry.space_group_name_H-M   'P 1'
#
loop_
_entity.id
_entity.type
_entity.pdbx_description
1 polymer ?
#
loop_
_entity_poly.entity_id
_entity_poly.type
_entity_poly.pdbx_seq_one_letter_code
_entity_poly.pdbx_strand_id
1 'polypeptide(L)'
;MASQNIPGIAIMKSFGYEVPFKPVMASTGLASIIAGFFGGMSMNLAAITAALNANEHAHKDANRRWLASVYGGYFYILIALFTGATVAFVLQAPRELILAAAGIALLGTIISALSSAVEVAQLRLPAMVTFLVTASGLSAFSIGSAFWALIAGLLVWGWLQLKSSN
;
A
#
# COMPACT_ATOMS: atom_id res chain seq x y z
N MET A 1 8.01 -5.96 -6.02
CA MET A 1 6.69 -5.93 -6.71
C MET A 1 5.67 -6.84 -6.05
N ALA A 2 5.94 -8.14 -5.89
CA ALA A 2 4.97 -9.09 -5.32
C ALA A 2 4.42 -8.68 -3.93
N SER A 3 5.30 -8.20 -3.03
CA SER A 3 4.91 -7.76 -1.69
C SER A 3 3.87 -6.62 -1.66
N GLN A 4 3.84 -5.75 -2.68
CA GLN A 4 2.88 -4.65 -2.78
C GLN A 4 1.60 -5.06 -3.55
N ASN A 5 1.75 -5.94 -4.54
CA ASN A 5 0.61 -6.46 -5.31
C ASN A 5 -0.31 -7.36 -4.46
N ILE A 6 0.24 -8.10 -3.49
CA ILE A 6 -0.56 -8.97 -2.60
C ILE A 6 -1.59 -8.16 -1.77
N PRO A 7 -1.20 -7.10 -1.02
CA PRO A 7 -2.15 -6.20 -0.36
C PRO A 7 -3.16 -5.58 -1.34
N GLY A 8 -2.71 -5.17 -2.52
CA GLY A 8 -3.57 -4.60 -3.55
C GLY A 8 -4.65 -5.57 -4.05
N ILE A 9 -4.34 -6.86 -4.16
CA ILE A 9 -5.31 -7.89 -4.52
C ILE A 9 -6.24 -8.20 -3.34
N ALA A 10 -5.68 -8.30 -2.12
CA ALA A 10 -6.45 -8.57 -0.91
C ALA A 10 -7.51 -7.49 -0.65
N ILE A 11 -7.15 -6.21 -0.83
CA ILE A 11 -8.09 -5.11 -0.63
C ILE A 11 -9.19 -5.12 -1.69
N MET A 12 -8.86 -5.37 -2.97
CA MET A 12 -9.88 -5.47 -4.03
C MET A 12 -10.87 -6.61 -3.76
N LYS A 13 -10.37 -7.74 -3.23
CA LYS A 13 -11.22 -8.87 -2.81
C LYS A 13 -12.18 -8.49 -1.69
N SER A 14 -11.76 -7.63 -0.75
CA SER A 14 -12.66 -7.13 0.31
C SER A 14 -13.82 -6.28 -0.23
N PHE A 15 -13.66 -5.67 -1.42
CA PHE A 15 -14.71 -4.94 -2.14
C PHE A 15 -15.49 -5.82 -3.13
N GLY A 16 -15.28 -7.15 -3.12
CA GLY A 16 -15.97 -8.10 -4.00
C GLY A 16 -15.39 -8.22 -5.41
N TYR A 17 -14.21 -7.65 -5.67
CA TYR A 17 -13.54 -7.76 -6.96
C TYR A 17 -12.51 -8.90 -6.95
N GLU A 18 -12.73 -9.91 -7.80
CA GLU A 18 -11.72 -10.93 -8.06
C GLU A 18 -10.65 -10.40 -9.02
N VAL A 19 -9.45 -10.21 -8.49
CA VAL A 19 -8.31 -9.70 -9.26
C VAL A 19 -7.36 -10.87 -9.60
N PRO A 20 -7.18 -11.21 -10.88
CA PRO A 20 -6.35 -12.34 -11.28
C PRO A 20 -4.86 -12.01 -11.11
N PHE A 21 -4.13 -12.82 -10.34
CA PHE A 21 -2.74 -12.55 -9.97
C PHE A 21 -1.79 -12.47 -11.18
N LYS A 22 -1.85 -13.46 -12.10
CA LYS A 22 -0.94 -13.53 -13.26
C LYS A 22 -1.08 -12.32 -14.21
N PRO A 23 -2.28 -11.92 -14.67
CA PRO A 23 -2.45 -10.73 -15.50
C PRO A 23 -2.02 -9.42 -14.82
N VAL A 24 -2.26 -9.28 -13.52
CA VAL A 24 -1.78 -8.10 -12.75
C VAL A 24 -0.25 -8.03 -12.73
N MET A 25 0.42 -9.15 -12.46
CA MET A 25 1.88 -9.18 -12.46
C MET A 25 2.45 -8.87 -13.84
N ALA A 26 1.85 -9.40 -14.91
CA ALA A 26 2.26 -9.13 -16.28
C ALA A 26 2.06 -7.65 -16.67
N SER A 27 0.88 -7.09 -16.38
CA SER A 27 0.56 -5.69 -16.71
C SER A 27 1.41 -4.69 -15.93
N THR A 28 1.57 -4.88 -14.61
CA THR A 28 2.45 -4.03 -13.78
C THR A 28 3.92 -4.14 -14.18
N GLY A 29 4.39 -5.34 -14.58
CA GLY A 29 5.72 -5.54 -15.12
C GLY A 29 5.95 -4.82 -16.45
N LEU A 30 5.04 -4.98 -17.41
CA LEU A 30 5.09 -4.26 -18.70
C LEU A 30 5.04 -2.75 -18.50
N ALA A 31 4.15 -2.26 -17.63
CA ALA A 31 4.05 -0.84 -17.30
C ALA A 31 5.36 -0.33 -16.68
N SER A 32 6.02 -1.13 -15.83
CA SER A 32 7.32 -0.79 -15.25
C SER A 32 8.43 -0.73 -16.32
N ILE A 33 8.43 -1.64 -17.30
CA ILE A 33 9.39 -1.62 -18.41
C ILE A 33 9.21 -0.33 -19.23
N ILE A 34 7.96 -0.01 -19.59
CA ILE A 34 7.63 1.21 -20.33
C ILE A 34 8.07 2.44 -19.52
N ALA A 35 7.68 2.50 -18.24
CA ALA A 35 8.04 3.59 -17.35
C ALA A 35 9.56 3.76 -17.22
N GLY A 36 10.32 2.65 -17.18
CA GLY A 36 11.78 2.67 -17.09
C GLY A 36 12.46 3.42 -18.23
N PHE A 37 11.92 3.37 -19.47
CA PHE A 37 12.44 4.16 -20.59
C PHE A 37 12.33 5.68 -20.37
N PHE A 38 11.39 6.12 -19.53
CA PHE A 38 11.18 7.52 -19.17
C PHE A 38 11.79 7.87 -17.79
N GLY A 39 12.66 7.01 -17.24
CA GLY A 39 13.24 7.20 -15.90
C GLY A 39 12.29 6.88 -14.74
N GLY A 40 11.18 6.19 -15.02
CA GLY A 40 10.19 5.77 -14.03
C GLY A 40 10.65 4.58 -13.17
N MET A 41 10.02 4.46 -12.00
CA MET A 41 10.23 3.34 -11.07
C MET A 41 9.27 2.18 -11.32
N SER A 42 9.48 1.06 -10.61
CA SER A 42 8.57 -0.09 -10.68
C SER A 42 7.13 0.28 -10.28
N MET A 43 6.18 0.01 -11.18
CA MET A 43 4.74 0.22 -10.99
C MET A 43 4.08 -1.00 -10.35
N ASN A 44 3.17 -0.81 -9.39
CA ASN A 44 2.46 -1.90 -8.72
C ASN A 44 1.04 -1.45 -8.33
N LEU A 45 0.22 -2.36 -7.80
CA LEU A 45 -1.09 -2.01 -7.25
C LEU A 45 -0.93 -1.13 -6.02
N ALA A 46 -1.51 0.07 -6.07
CA ALA A 46 -1.65 0.95 -4.92
C ALA A 46 -2.91 0.57 -4.13
N ALA A 47 -2.76 -0.24 -3.08
CA ALA A 47 -3.89 -0.80 -2.32
C ALA A 47 -4.87 0.27 -1.79
N ILE A 48 -4.36 1.39 -1.27
CA ILE A 48 -5.19 2.48 -0.72
C ILE A 48 -5.99 3.16 -1.84
N THR A 49 -5.32 3.52 -2.93
CA THR A 49 -5.97 4.11 -4.11
C THR A 49 -6.99 3.15 -4.72
N ALA A 50 -6.67 1.86 -4.77
CA ALA A 50 -7.58 0.83 -5.22
C ALA A 50 -8.83 0.75 -4.35
N ALA A 51 -8.69 0.79 -3.01
CA ALA A 51 -9.82 0.85 -2.08
C ALA A 51 -10.71 2.07 -2.31
N LEU A 52 -10.11 3.26 -2.48
CA LEU A 52 -10.82 4.50 -2.75
C LEU A 52 -11.62 4.42 -4.05
N ASN A 53 -11.05 3.83 -5.10
CA ASN A 53 -11.70 3.71 -6.39
C ASN A 53 -12.71 2.55 -6.46
N ALA A 54 -12.59 1.55 -5.59
CA ALA A 54 -13.47 0.38 -5.55
C ALA A 54 -14.73 0.58 -4.68
N ASN A 55 -14.78 1.64 -3.87
CA ASN A 55 -15.88 1.91 -2.95
C ASN A 55 -17.16 2.40 -3.67
N GLU A 56 -18.29 2.39 -2.96
CA GLU A 56 -19.58 2.82 -3.49
C GLU A 56 -19.68 4.32 -3.80
N HIS A 57 -18.81 5.15 -3.21
CA HIS A 57 -18.74 6.58 -3.49
C HIS A 57 -18.14 6.87 -4.87
N ALA A 58 -17.34 5.96 -5.44
CA ALA A 58 -16.76 6.13 -6.77
C ALA A 58 -17.83 6.07 -7.88
N HIS A 59 -18.74 5.11 -7.80
CA HIS A 59 -19.89 4.97 -8.71
C HIS A 59 -20.92 3.99 -8.13
N LYS A 60 -22.22 4.24 -8.37
CA LYS A 60 -23.33 3.37 -7.93
C LYS A 60 -23.21 1.95 -8.49
N ASP A 61 -22.98 1.86 -9.81
CA ASP A 61 -22.71 0.59 -10.50
C ASP A 61 -21.25 0.15 -10.28
N ALA A 62 -21.07 -1.02 -9.65
CA ALA A 62 -19.78 -1.64 -9.35
C ALA A 62 -18.96 -1.93 -10.63
N ASN A 63 -19.60 -2.23 -11.76
CA ASN A 63 -18.90 -2.52 -13.01
C ASN A 63 -18.35 -1.26 -13.70
N ARG A 64 -18.67 -0.07 -13.19
CA ARG A 64 -18.23 1.23 -13.73
C ARG A 64 -17.27 1.97 -12.81
N ARG A 65 -16.97 1.44 -11.63
CA ARG A 65 -16.05 2.06 -10.66
C ARG A 65 -14.61 2.23 -11.18
N TRP A 66 -14.19 1.42 -12.15
CA TRP A 66 -12.90 1.57 -12.82
C TRP A 66 -12.69 2.94 -13.49
N LEU A 67 -13.77 3.65 -13.82
CA LEU A 67 -13.71 5.02 -14.35
C LEU A 67 -12.99 5.97 -13.39
N ALA A 68 -13.17 5.80 -12.08
CA ALA A 68 -12.46 6.63 -11.08
C ALA A 68 -10.94 6.49 -11.21
N SER A 69 -10.44 5.26 -11.40
CA SER A 69 -9.02 5.01 -11.66
C SER A 69 -8.53 5.62 -12.97
N VAL A 70 -9.35 5.57 -14.03
CA VAL A 70 -8.99 6.12 -15.34
C VAL A 70 -8.92 7.64 -15.32
N TYR A 71 -9.94 8.32 -14.79
CA TYR A 71 -9.92 9.77 -14.63
C TYR A 71 -8.82 10.22 -13.66
N GLY A 72 -8.57 9.47 -12.59
CA GLY A 72 -7.44 9.71 -11.69
C GLY A 72 -6.10 9.64 -12.42
N GLY A 73 -5.92 8.66 -13.32
CA GLY A 73 -4.74 8.55 -14.17
C GLY A 73 -4.56 9.75 -15.10
N TYR A 74 -5.62 10.18 -15.78
CA TYR A 74 -5.57 11.40 -16.61
C TYR A 74 -5.20 12.64 -15.79
N PHE A 75 -5.78 12.80 -14.60
CA PHE A 75 -5.45 13.90 -13.71
C PHE A 75 -3.98 13.86 -13.26
N TYR A 76 -3.45 12.68 -12.95
CA TYR A 76 -2.04 12.54 -12.61
C TYR A 76 -1.12 12.87 -13.78
N ILE A 77 -1.49 12.52 -15.02
CA ILE A 77 -0.72 12.94 -16.22
C ILE A 77 -0.75 14.46 -16.37
N LEU A 78 -1.91 15.10 -16.19
CA LEU A 78 -2.02 16.56 -16.25
C LEU A 78 -1.15 17.23 -15.19
N ILE A 79 -1.19 16.75 -13.95
CA ILE A 79 -0.32 17.24 -12.86
C ILE A 79 1.15 17.00 -13.20
N ALA A 80 1.48 15.85 -13.81
CA ALA A 80 2.84 15.51 -14.18
C ALA A 80 3.45 16.51 -15.19
N LEU A 81 2.64 17.14 -16.05
CA LEU A 81 3.11 18.20 -16.96
C LEU A 81 3.64 19.43 -16.20
N PHE A 82 3.14 19.68 -14.98
CA PHE A 82 3.56 20.77 -14.11
C PHE A 82 4.60 20.35 -13.07
N THR A 83 5.19 19.15 -13.19
CA THR A 83 6.14 18.61 -12.19
C THR A 83 7.33 19.55 -11.97
N GLY A 84 7.90 20.12 -13.03
CA GLY A 84 9.07 21.02 -12.89
C GLY A 84 8.80 22.22 -11.99
N ALA A 85 7.68 22.91 -12.19
CA ALA A 85 7.26 24.02 -11.36
C ALA A 85 6.93 23.56 -9.92
N THR A 86 6.25 22.43 -9.78
CA THR A 86 5.87 21.87 -8.48
C THR A 86 7.09 21.48 -7.65
N VAL A 87 8.07 20.80 -8.25
CA VAL A 87 9.33 20.42 -7.58
C VAL A 87 10.13 21.66 -7.19
N ALA A 88 10.23 22.65 -8.09
CA ALA A 88 10.94 23.90 -7.78
C ALA A 88 10.31 24.66 -6.60
N PHE A 89 8.98 24.68 -6.51
CA PHE A 89 8.26 25.25 -5.37
C PHE A 89 8.51 24.45 -4.07
N VAL A 90 8.38 23.12 -4.12
CA VAL A 90 8.58 22.27 -2.94
C VAL A 90 10.01 22.37 -2.40
N LEU A 91 11.02 22.45 -3.26
CA LEU A 91 12.43 22.57 -2.85
C LEU A 91 12.76 23.91 -2.16
N GLN A 92 11.89 24.93 -2.25
CA GLN A 92 12.03 26.18 -1.50
C GLN A 92 11.45 26.11 -0.08
N ALA A 93 10.59 25.12 0.19
CA ALA A 93 10.02 24.94 1.52
C ALA A 93 11.04 24.34 2.50
N PRO A 94 11.02 24.72 3.79
CA PRO A 94 11.81 24.06 4.83
C PRO A 94 11.54 22.56 4.86
N ARG A 95 12.59 21.75 4.97
CA ARG A 95 12.50 20.29 4.94
C ARG A 95 11.55 19.74 6.01
N GLU A 96 11.54 20.38 7.17
CA GLU A 96 10.72 20.07 8.33
C GLU A 96 9.23 20.20 8.01
N LEU A 97 8.85 21.22 7.24
CA LEU A 97 7.46 21.44 6.80
C LEU A 97 7.01 20.34 5.84
N ILE A 98 7.89 19.94 4.90
CA ILE A 98 7.62 18.86 3.95
C ILE A 98 7.41 17.53 4.70
N LEU A 99 8.27 17.22 5.66
CA LEU A 99 8.17 16.00 6.47
C LEU A 99 6.92 16.00 7.35
N ALA A 100 6.59 17.13 7.98
CA ALA A 100 5.39 17.25 8.79
C ALA A 100 4.11 17.09 7.95
N ALA A 101 4.04 17.77 6.80
CA ALA A 101 2.91 17.66 5.88
C ALA A 101 2.74 16.23 5.34
N ALA A 102 3.84 15.56 4.95
CA ALA A 102 3.83 14.17 4.53
C ALA A 102 3.35 13.24 5.66
N GLY A 103 3.82 13.45 6.89
CA GLY A 103 3.38 12.69 8.06
C GLY A 103 1.88 12.82 8.33
N ILE A 104 1.36 14.05 8.31
CA ILE A 104 -0.07 14.35 8.50
C ILE A 104 -0.90 13.70 7.39
N ALA A 105 -0.46 13.78 6.13
CA ALA A 105 -1.14 13.15 5.00
C ALA A 105 -1.22 11.63 5.12
N LEU A 106 -0.27 11.00 5.84
CA LEU A 106 -0.25 9.55 6.06
C LEU A 106 -1.04 9.10 7.30
N LEU A 107 -1.48 10.00 8.19
CA LEU A 107 -2.19 9.61 9.41
C LEU A 107 -3.47 8.81 9.12
N GLY A 108 -4.28 9.26 8.17
CA GLY A 108 -5.51 8.55 7.78
C GLY A 108 -5.24 7.13 7.29
N THR A 109 -4.19 6.97 6.47
CA THR A 109 -3.72 5.66 5.98
C THR A 109 -3.27 4.76 7.12
N ILE A 110 -2.48 5.28 8.07
CA ILE A 110 -2.00 4.53 9.24
C ILE A 110 -3.17 4.07 10.10
N ILE A 111 -4.13 4.96 10.38
CA ILE A 111 -5.33 4.64 11.17
C ILE A 111 -6.14 3.53 10.49
N SER A 112 -6.40 3.65 9.19
CA SER A 112 -7.16 2.65 8.44
C SER A 112 -6.44 1.29 8.40
N ALA A 113 -5.13 1.28 8.16
CA ALA A 113 -4.34 0.05 8.10
C ALA A 113 -4.28 -0.63 9.47
N LEU A 114 -4.08 0.14 10.54
CA LEU A 114 -4.04 -0.38 11.91
C LEU A 114 -5.40 -0.96 12.33
N SER A 115 -6.49 -0.26 12.01
CA SER A 115 -7.86 -0.70 12.31
C SER A 115 -8.17 -2.04 11.64
N SER A 116 -7.82 -2.19 10.37
CA SER A 116 -8.00 -3.45 9.63
C SER A 116 -7.07 -4.57 10.17
N ALA A 117 -5.83 -4.24 10.54
CA ALA A 117 -4.88 -5.22 11.07
C ALA A 117 -5.33 -5.85 12.40
N VAL A 118 -6.10 -5.14 13.23
CA VAL A 118 -6.58 -5.61 14.55
C VAL A 118 -8.04 -6.08 14.55
N GLU A 119 -8.67 -6.17 13.38
CA GLU A 119 -10.07 -6.54 13.23
C GLU A 119 -10.35 -7.95 13.78
N VAL A 120 -9.49 -8.91 13.42
CA VAL A 120 -9.60 -10.32 13.86
C VAL A 120 -9.00 -10.47 15.26
N ALA A 121 -9.86 -10.73 16.25
CA ALA A 121 -9.47 -10.80 17.67
C ALA A 121 -8.30 -11.76 17.94
N GLN A 122 -8.27 -12.91 17.27
CA GLN A 122 -7.26 -13.95 17.42
C GLN A 122 -5.89 -13.55 16.82
N LEU A 123 -5.86 -12.57 15.91
CA LEU A 123 -4.65 -12.12 15.21
C LEU A 123 -4.10 -10.79 15.76
N ARG A 124 -4.78 -10.15 16.71
CA ARG A 124 -4.40 -8.83 17.23
C ARG A 124 -2.96 -8.78 17.74
N LEU A 125 -2.58 -9.75 18.57
CA LEU A 125 -1.24 -9.78 19.18
C LEU A 125 -0.14 -10.01 18.11
N PRO A 126 -0.25 -11.02 17.21
CA PRO A 126 0.64 -11.14 16.05
C PRO A 126 0.72 -9.88 15.19
N ALA A 127 -0.42 -9.27 14.87
CA ALA A 127 -0.49 -8.07 14.04
C ALA A 127 0.21 -6.88 14.69
N MET A 128 0.05 -6.69 16.00
CA MET A 128 0.73 -5.64 16.75
C MET A 128 2.24 -5.87 16.83
N VAL A 129 2.68 -7.12 16.99
CA VAL A 129 4.11 -7.45 16.95
C VAL A 129 4.68 -7.14 15.57
N THR A 130 4.03 -7.55 14.48
CA THR A 130 4.46 -7.20 13.12
C THR A 130 4.52 -5.68 12.93
N PHE A 131 3.51 -4.94 13.39
CA PHE A 131 3.50 -3.48 13.29
C PHE A 131 4.67 -2.85 14.06
N LEU A 132 4.86 -3.19 15.34
CA LEU A 132 5.89 -2.62 16.19
C LEU A 132 7.30 -2.95 15.70
N VAL A 133 7.55 -4.18 15.27
CA VAL A 133 8.85 -4.58 14.70
C VAL A 133 9.12 -3.82 13.40
N THR A 134 8.12 -3.66 12.54
CA THR A 134 8.26 -2.84 11.32
C THR A 134 8.60 -1.39 11.68
N ALA A 135 7.85 -0.80 12.62
CA ALA A 135 7.99 0.59 13.04
C ALA A 135 9.32 0.89 13.76
N SER A 136 9.92 -0.12 14.40
CA SER A 136 11.21 0.03 15.09
C SER A 136 12.38 0.35 14.15
N GLY A 137 12.23 0.11 12.84
CA GLY A 137 13.32 0.28 11.87
C GLY A 137 14.44 -0.75 12.01
N LEU A 138 14.26 -1.79 12.86
CA LEU A 138 15.26 -2.82 13.10
C LEU A 138 15.74 -3.44 11.79
N SER A 139 17.04 -3.41 11.57
CA SER A 139 17.68 -4.01 10.40
C SER A 139 18.80 -4.91 10.87
N ALA A 140 18.73 -6.19 10.51
CA ALA A 140 19.71 -7.21 10.89
C ALA A 140 20.13 -7.98 9.64
N PHE A 141 21.42 -8.34 9.55
CA PHE A 141 21.98 -9.07 8.41
C PHE A 141 21.74 -8.38 7.04
N SER A 142 21.74 -7.04 7.01
CA SER A 142 21.40 -6.24 5.82
C SER A 142 19.97 -6.45 5.28
N ILE A 143 19.09 -7.05 6.09
CA ILE A 143 17.66 -7.22 5.80
C ILE A 143 16.87 -6.24 6.68
N GLY A 144 16.02 -5.44 6.04
CA GLY A 144 15.21 -4.42 6.72
C GLY A 144 14.07 -4.97 7.57
N SER A 145 13.46 -4.08 8.36
CA SER A 145 12.48 -4.41 9.40
C SER A 145 11.25 -5.15 8.91
N ALA A 146 10.80 -4.91 7.67
CA ALA A 146 9.63 -5.56 7.10
C ALA A 146 9.74 -7.10 7.09
N PHE A 147 10.94 -7.65 6.84
CA PHE A 147 11.16 -9.09 6.87
C PHE A 147 11.08 -9.63 8.30
N TRP A 148 11.82 -9.01 9.23
CA TRP A 148 11.86 -9.41 10.64
C TRP A 148 10.50 -9.28 11.31
N ALA A 149 9.71 -8.30 10.92
CA ALA A 149 8.35 -8.10 11.38
C ALA A 149 7.40 -9.24 10.99
N LEU A 150 7.52 -9.76 9.77
CA LEU A 150 6.75 -10.92 9.33
C LEU A 150 7.17 -12.17 10.10
N ILE A 151 8.47 -12.40 10.27
CA ILE A 151 8.98 -13.54 11.05
C ILE A 151 8.47 -13.46 12.50
N ALA A 152 8.62 -12.31 13.17
CA ALA A 152 8.17 -12.13 14.54
C ALA A 152 6.65 -12.34 14.68
N GLY A 153 5.85 -11.77 13.78
CA GLY A 153 4.39 -11.97 13.78
C GLY A 153 3.98 -13.42 13.56
N LEU A 154 4.61 -14.11 12.61
CA LEU A 154 4.33 -15.52 12.32
C LEU A 154 4.74 -16.44 13.48
N LEU A 155 5.87 -16.18 14.15
CA LEU A 155 6.30 -16.94 15.33
C LEU A 155 5.30 -16.77 16.47
N VAL A 156 4.86 -15.55 16.73
CA VAL A 156 3.86 -15.25 17.76
C VAL A 156 2.52 -15.90 17.42
N TRP A 157 2.10 -15.83 16.16
CA TRP A 157 0.88 -16.47 15.70
C TRP A 157 0.94 -18.00 15.86
N GLY A 158 2.03 -18.63 15.43
CA GLY A 158 2.26 -20.06 15.58
C GLY A 158 2.28 -20.49 17.05
N TRP A 159 2.93 -19.73 17.92
CA TRP A 159 2.94 -19.97 19.37
C TRP A 159 1.54 -19.93 19.98
N LEU A 160 0.71 -18.95 19.60
CA LEU A 160 -0.67 -18.84 20.08
C LEU A 160 -1.56 -19.98 19.59
N GLN A 161 -1.36 -20.45 18.35
CA GLN A 161 -2.10 -21.62 17.85
C GLN A 161 -1.77 -22.89 18.61
N LEU A 162 -0.48 -23.13 18.89
CA LEU A 162 -0.05 -24.29 19.67
C LEU A 162 -0.67 -24.30 21.08
N LYS A 163 -0.78 -23.13 21.71
CA LYS A 163 -1.39 -22.99 23.04
C LYS A 163 -2.92 -23.16 23.02
N SER A 164 -3.58 -22.80 21.93
CA SER A 164 -5.03 -22.98 21.79
C SER A 164 -5.44 -24.43 21.47
N SER A 165 -4.50 -25.27 21.06
CA SER A 165 -4.73 -26.69 20.71
C SER A 165 -4.48 -27.66 21.87
N ASN A 166 -3.94 -27.17 23.00
CA ASN A 166 -3.74 -27.90 24.26
C ASN A 166 -4.73 -27.41 25.31
#